data_AF-A0A4D4KKU4-F1
#
_entry.id   AF-A0A4D4KKU4-F1
#
_cell.length_a   1.000
_cell.length_b   1.000
_cell.length_c   1.000
_cell.angle_alpha   90.00
_cell.angle_beta   90.00
_cell.angle_gamma   90.00
#
_symmetry.space_group_name_H-M   'P 1'
#
loop_
_entity.id
_entity.type
_entity.pdbx_description
1 polymer ?
#
loop_
_entity_poly.entity_id
_entity_poly.type
_entity_poly.pdbx_seq_one_letter_code
_entity_poly.pdbx_strand_id
1 'polypeptide(L)'
;MTLLAWLEGGGAPEAAKALKVHPQTVRYRLRQIEKLFGPGLRDPRIRFELEMALRGRRLMAQMDRIRRHASRVGRRTRAGAPPGVRPLGIAREARVNGL
;
A
#
# COMPACT_ATOMS: atom_id res chain seq x y z
N MET A 1 -3.14 1.69 11.82
CA MET A 1 -2.54 2.84 12.55
C MET A 1 -3.50 3.28 13.64
N THR A 2 -3.01 3.79 14.77
CA THR A 2 -3.87 4.11 15.94
C THR A 2 -4.95 5.15 15.63
N LEU A 3 -4.62 6.20 14.88
CA LEU A 3 -5.58 7.24 14.50
C LEU A 3 -6.73 6.70 13.64
N LEU A 4 -6.41 5.95 12.58
CA LEU A 4 -7.43 5.36 11.70
C LEU A 4 -8.36 4.41 12.48
N ALA A 5 -7.82 3.55 13.34
CA ALA A 5 -8.64 2.64 14.14
C ALA A 5 -9.57 3.37 15.12
N TRP A 6 -9.18 4.55 15.60
CA TRP A 6 -10.03 5.39 16.44
C TRP A 6 -11.10 6.15 15.64
N LEU A 7 -10.76 6.62 14.44
CA LEU A 7 -11.72 7.24 13.53
C LEU A 7 -12.79 6.22 13.09
N GLU A 8 -12.40 4.96 12.84
CA GLU A 8 -13.30 3.88 12.42
C GLU A 8 -14.12 3.29 13.57
N GLY A 9 -13.59 3.28 14.80
CA GLY A 9 -14.12 2.48 15.90
C GLY A 9 -15.07 3.20 16.87
N GLY A 10 -15.28 4.51 16.75
CA GLY A 10 -16.16 5.24 17.67
C GLY A 10 -15.57 5.55 19.05
N GLY A 11 -14.30 5.21 19.31
CA GLY A 11 -13.68 5.48 20.59
C GLY A 11 -12.32 4.81 20.82
N ALA A 12 -11.68 5.17 21.94
CA ALA A 12 -10.42 4.57 22.36
C ALA A 12 -10.53 3.08 22.74
N PRO A 13 -11.61 2.59 23.38
CA PRO A 13 -11.78 1.16 23.67
C PRO A 13 -11.86 0.29 22.41
N GLU A 14 -12.59 0.74 21.38
CA GLU A 14 -12.80 0.01 20.13
C GLU A 14 -11.53 -0.02 19.30
N ALA A 15 -10.83 1.13 19.23
CA ALA A 15 -9.50 1.19 18.65
C ALA A 15 -8.51 0.26 19.38
N ALA A 16 -8.60 0.16 20.71
CA ALA A 16 -7.72 -0.71 21.49
C ALA A 16 -7.95 -2.19 21.16
N LYS A 17 -9.22 -2.61 21.03
CA LYS A 17 -9.59 -3.95 20.55
C LYS A 17 -9.04 -4.21 19.14
N ALA A 18 -9.27 -3.29 18.20
CA ALA A 18 -8.80 -3.42 16.82
C ALA A 18 -7.26 -3.51 16.72
N LEU A 19 -6.55 -2.81 17.59
CA LEU A 19 -5.09 -2.76 17.60
C LEU A 19 -4.44 -3.81 18.51
N LYS A 20 -5.23 -4.58 19.29
CA LYS A 20 -4.74 -5.52 20.31
C LYS A 20 -3.76 -4.89 21.30
N VAL A 21 -4.11 -3.72 21.83
CA VAL A 21 -3.32 -3.01 22.85
C VAL A 21 -4.21 -2.59 24.02
N HIS A 22 -3.61 -2.22 25.15
CA HIS A 22 -4.35 -1.66 26.28
C HIS A 22 -5.02 -0.32 25.92
N PRO A 23 -6.26 -0.02 26.37
CA PRO A 23 -6.95 1.25 26.08
C PRO A 23 -6.16 2.49 26.49
N GLN A 24 -5.39 2.41 27.57
CA GLN A 24 -4.54 3.53 28.03
C GLN A 24 -3.45 3.89 27.01
N THR A 25 -2.91 2.89 26.29
CA THR A 25 -1.93 3.12 25.23
C THR A 25 -2.55 3.88 24.06
N VAL A 26 -3.82 3.57 23.72
CA VAL A 26 -4.56 4.33 22.71
C VAL A 26 -4.80 5.76 23.16
N ARG A 27 -5.30 5.97 24.39
CA ARG A 27 -5.51 7.32 24.94
C ARG A 27 -4.21 8.13 24.98
N TYR A 28 -3.10 7.52 25.37
CA TYR A 28 -1.79 8.17 25.35
C TYR A 28 -1.40 8.61 23.94
N ARG A 29 -1.50 7.72 22.96
CA ARG A 29 -1.20 8.04 21.56
C ARG A 29 -2.12 9.13 21.01
N LEU A 30 -3.42 9.08 21.33
CA LEU A 30 -4.38 10.10 20.92
C LEU A 30 -4.05 11.47 21.52
N ARG A 31 -3.67 11.55 22.80
CA ARG A 31 -3.19 12.82 23.39
C ARG A 31 -1.97 13.39 22.67
N GLN A 32 -1.04 12.55 22.19
CA GLN A 32 0.09 13.03 21.41
C GLN A 32 -0.35 13.54 20.03
N ILE A 33 -1.32 12.88 19.40
CA ILE A 33 -1.90 13.33 18.14
C ILE A 33 -2.68 14.65 18.34
N GLU A 34 -3.43 14.78 19.43
CA GLU A 34 -4.13 16.01 19.82
C GLU A 34 -3.19 17.21 20.00
N LYS A 35 -1.97 17.00 20.50
CA LYS A 35 -0.96 18.06 20.55
C LYS A 35 -0.51 18.55 19.16
N LEU A 36 -0.57 17.69 18.15
CA LEU A 36 -0.14 18.03 16.78
C LEU A 36 -1.24 18.74 15.99
N PHE A 37 -2.50 18.35 16.17
CA PHE A 37 -3.65 18.92 15.43
C PHE A 37 -4.47 19.92 16.26
N GLY A 38 -4.13 20.10 17.54
CA GLY A 38 -4.83 20.98 18.46
C GLY A 38 -6.33 20.65 18.55
N PRO A 39 -7.20 21.67 18.66
CA PRO A 39 -8.66 21.45 18.74
C PRO A 39 -9.26 20.86 17.46
N GLY A 40 -8.54 20.84 16.33
CA GLY A 40 -9.03 20.36 15.04
C GLY A 40 -9.46 18.89 15.05
N LEU A 41 -8.94 18.04 15.95
CA LEU A 41 -9.40 16.65 16.10
C LEU A 41 -10.82 16.51 16.66
N ARG A 42 -11.39 17.58 17.21
CA ARG A 42 -12.79 17.63 17.63
C ARG A 42 -13.71 18.08 16.50
N ASP A 43 -13.17 18.70 15.45
CA ASP A 43 -13.94 19.12 14.28
C ASP A 43 -14.32 17.90 13.42
N PRO A 44 -15.62 17.62 13.21
CA PRO A 44 -16.06 16.50 12.38
C PRO A 44 -15.59 16.58 10.93
N ARG A 45 -15.29 17.77 10.38
CA ARG A 45 -14.77 17.94 9.01
C ARG A 45 -13.32 17.47 8.93
N ILE A 46 -12.48 17.96 9.83
CA ILE A 46 -11.07 17.54 9.94
C ILE A 46 -10.97 16.03 10.20
N ARG A 47 -11.81 15.47 11.08
CA ARG A 47 -11.84 14.02 11.32
C ARG A 47 -12.14 13.22 10.05
N PHE A 48 -13.11 13.68 9.26
CA PHE A 48 -13.47 13.03 8.00
C PHE A 48 -12.33 13.11 6.99
N GLU A 49 -11.71 14.28 6.82
CA GLU A 49 -10.56 14.47 5.93
C GLU A 49 -9.38 13.57 6.31
N LEU A 50 -9.07 13.48 7.61
CA LEU A 50 -8.03 12.60 8.13
C LEU A 50 -8.34 11.12 7.88
N GLU A 51 -9.59 10.71 8.10
CA GLU A 51 -10.01 9.32 7.84
C GLU A 51 -9.84 8.97 6.36
N MET A 52 -10.30 9.84 5.46
CA MET A 52 -10.19 9.67 4.02
C MET A 52 -8.72 9.61 3.56
N ALA A 53 -7.87 10.51 4.04
CA ALA A 53 -6.43 10.53 3.73
C ALA A 53 -5.73 9.24 4.20
N LEU A 54 -6.05 8.76 5.41
CA LEU A 54 -5.46 7.54 5.96
C LEU A 54 -5.93 6.28 5.23
N ARG A 55 -7.21 6.21 4.82
CA ARG A 55 -7.74 5.13 3.98
C ARG A 55 -7.09 5.11 2.61
N GLY A 56 -6.98 6.27 1.96
CA GLY A 56 -6.29 6.41 0.67
C GLY A 56 -4.83 5.94 0.76
N ARG A 57 -4.09 6.37 1.78
CA ARG A 57 -2.70 5.91 2.02
C ARG A 57 -2.61 4.40 2.22
N ARG A 58 -3.56 3.79 2.94
CA ARG A 58 -3.60 2.33 3.13
C ARG A 58 -3.85 1.61 1.80
N LEU A 59 -4.79 2.08 1.00
CA LEU A 59 -5.12 1.50 -0.30
C LEU A 59 -3.92 1.57 -1.26
N MET A 60 -3.27 2.73 -1.36
CA MET A 60 -2.05 2.90 -2.16
C MET A 60 -0.95 1.90 -1.73
N ALA A 61 -0.70 1.77 -0.43
CA ALA A 61 0.28 0.83 0.10
C ALA A 61 -0.08 -0.65 -0.14
N GLN A 62 -1.37 -0.98 -0.29
CA GLN A 62 -1.83 -2.31 -0.69
C GLN A 62 -1.61 -2.54 -2.19
N MET A 63 -1.98 -1.58 -3.03
CA MET A 63 -1.76 -1.64 -4.49
C MET A 63 -0.27 -1.80 -4.82
N ASP A 64 0.61 -1.08 -4.14
CA ASP A 64 2.07 -1.20 -4.33
C ASP A 64 2.61 -2.56 -3.92
N ARG A 65 2.00 -3.23 -2.94
CA ARG A 65 2.35 -4.62 -2.60
C ARG A 65 1.92 -5.58 -3.71
N ILE A 66 0.71 -5.43 -4.23
CA ILE A 66 0.18 -6.25 -5.32
C ILE A 66 1.07 -6.10 -6.57
N ARG A 67 1.35 -4.85 -6.97
CA ARG A 67 2.23 -4.54 -8.11
C ARG A 67 3.61 -5.17 -7.94
N ARG A 68 4.24 -5.01 -6.78
CA ARG A 68 5.55 -5.63 -6.48
C ARG A 68 5.50 -7.15 -6.51
N HIS A 69 4.41 -7.76 -6.07
CA HIS A 69 4.25 -9.21 -6.14
C HIS A 69 4.14 -9.70 -7.58
N ALA A 70 3.32 -9.05 -8.41
CA ALA A 70 3.19 -9.36 -9.83
C ALA A 70 4.53 -9.21 -10.60
N SER A 71 5.28 -8.13 -10.35
CA SER A 71 6.61 -7.95 -10.94
C SER A 71 7.61 -9.03 -10.53
N ARG A 72 7.53 -9.53 -9.28
CA ARG A 72 8.38 -10.62 -8.79
C ARG A 72 8.04 -11.96 -9.44
N VAL A 73 6.75 -12.27 -9.58
CA VAL A 73 6.28 -13.49 -10.24
C VAL A 73 6.73 -13.50 -11.71
N GLY A 74 6.54 -12.40 -12.44
CA GLY A 74 6.98 -12.26 -13.83
C GLY A 74 8.51 -12.32 -14.02
N ARG A 75 9.30 -11.84 -13.05
CA ARG A 75 10.76 -11.98 -13.08
C ARG A 75 11.21 -13.42 -12.85
N ARG A 76 10.53 -14.15 -11.96
CA ARG A 76 10.86 -15.55 -11.64
C ARG A 76 10.55 -16.50 -12.80
N THR A 77 9.45 -16.29 -13.53
CA THR A 77 9.15 -17.02 -14.77
C THR A 77 10.17 -16.74 -15.87
N ARG A 78 10.67 -15.50 -16.01
CA ARG A 78 11.78 -15.20 -16.94
C ARG A 78 13.12 -15.82 -16.53
N ALA A 79 13.43 -15.83 -15.23
CA ALA A 79 14.68 -16.41 -14.72
C ALA A 79 14.68 -17.95 -14.72
N GLY A 80 13.50 -18.58 -14.71
CA GLY A 80 13.32 -20.03 -14.84
C GLY A 80 13.19 -20.53 -16.29
N ALA A 81 13.22 -19.64 -17.29
CA ALA A 81 13.33 -20.06 -18.67
C ALA A 81 14.71 -20.71 -18.87
N PRO A 82 14.80 -21.96 -19.35
CA PRO A 82 16.09 -22.63 -19.51
C PRO A 82 16.98 -21.80 -20.46
N PRO A 83 18.27 -21.64 -20.15
CA PRO A 83 19.20 -20.92 -21.02
C PRO A 83 19.37 -21.75 -22.29
N GLY A 84 18.61 -21.45 -23.36
CA GLY A 84 18.73 -22.23 -24.59
C GLY A 84 17.61 -22.10 -25.62
N VAL A 85 16.46 -21.52 -25.31
CA VAL A 85 15.43 -21.32 -26.33
C VAL A 85 15.75 -20.08 -27.16
N ARG A 86 16.72 -20.22 -28.08
CA ARG A 86 16.83 -19.33 -29.25
C ARG A 86 15.52 -19.52 -30.04
N PRO A 87 14.75 -18.46 -30.36
CA PRO A 87 13.64 -18.62 -31.29
C PRO A 87 14.23 -19.14 -32.60
N LEU A 88 13.83 -20.35 -33.00
CA LEU A 88 14.27 -20.95 -34.26
C LEU A 88 13.90 -20.01 -35.41
N GLY A 89 14.89 -19.77 -36.27
CA GLY A 89 14.87 -18.71 -37.27
C GLY A 89 13.66 -18.72 -38.19
N ILE A 90 13.19 -17.51 -38.50
CA ILE A 90 12.57 -17.23 -39.78
C ILE A 90 13.72 -16.94 -40.74
N ALA A 91 14.09 -17.97 -41.49
CA ALA A 91 14.89 -17.79 -42.68
C ALA A 91 14.10 -16.94 -43.68
N ARG A 92 14.68 -15.83 -44.13
CA ARG A 92 14.69 -15.46 -45.54
C ARG A 92 15.78 -14.44 -45.79
N GLU A 93 16.86 -14.95 -46.37
CA GLU A 93 17.71 -14.20 -47.28
C GLU A 93 16.84 -13.53 -48.35
N ALA A 94 17.05 -12.24 -48.55
CA ALA A 94 16.93 -11.60 -49.84
C ALA A 94 17.94 -10.46 -49.85
N ARG A 95 19.22 -10.83 -50.03
CA ARG A 95 20.26 -9.90 -50.45
C ARG A 95 20.13 -9.80 -51.97
N VAL A 96 19.45 -8.76 -52.46
CA VAL A 96 19.58 -8.31 -53.86
C VAL A 96 19.64 -6.79 -53.84
N ASN A 97 20.86 -6.26 -53.84
CA ASN A 97 21.17 -4.95 -54.39
C ASN A 97 22.66 -4.92 -54.71
N GLY A 98 22.95 -4.94 -56.00
CA GLY A 98 24.30 -5.02 -56.54
C GLY A 98 24.29 -5.27 -58.04
N LEU A 99 23.72 -4.31 -58.79
CA LEU A 99 24.19 -3.71 -60.05
C LEU A 99 23.04 -2.91 -60.69
#